data_AF-A0A3M6V001-F1
#
_entry.id   AF-A0A3M6V001-F1
#
_cell.length_a   1.000
_cell.length_b   1.000
_cell.length_c   1.000
_cell.angle_alpha   90.00
_cell.angle_beta   90.00
_cell.angle_gamma   90.00
#
_symmetry.space_group_name_H-M   'P 1'
#
loop_
_entity.id
_entity.type
_entity.pdbx_description
1 polymer ?
#
loop_
_entity_poly.entity_id
_entity_poly.type
_entity_poly.pdbx_seq_one_letter_code
_entity_poly.pdbx_strand_id
1 'polypeptide(L)'
;RLGHFAANPGKSCKHILESNDSKGDGEYWIDPEGKGNPLKVYCDMKTDGGGWLLTSIFEVDSSTALPAWTGEPSYRGISQFTNHKMGITLSAMRELRRHLSFTQMRFHCSKQQGRTFHVTTAANSSGEAVVQYFSGQTNTLPDSCLSFVRMKDDNSYLSRYCARWGNNGLSQFVGKWGHKNKAGETRLYDHTAFVANQYHWMTTSGKRLCDDKNGDTFITLSKGDFWKIFVR
;
A
#
# COMPACT_ATOMS: atom_id res chain seq x y z
N ARG A 1 -28.10 7.78 -0.21
CA ARG A 1 -26.95 7.00 0.31
C ARG A 1 -25.68 7.57 -0.29
N LEU A 2 -24.76 7.97 0.56
CA LEU A 2 -23.46 8.55 0.26
C LEU A 2 -22.53 7.55 -0.41
N GLY A 3 -21.82 7.99 -1.45
CA GLY A 3 -20.82 7.20 -2.15
C GLY A 3 -21.35 6.16 -3.13
N HIS A 4 -22.67 6.04 -3.33
CA HIS A 4 -23.25 5.09 -4.30
C HIS A 4 -23.33 5.67 -5.73
N PHE A 5 -23.33 7.00 -5.86
CA PHE A 5 -23.47 7.70 -7.14
C PHE A 5 -22.51 8.87 -7.21
N ALA A 6 -22.07 9.22 -8.42
CA ALA A 6 -21.22 10.38 -8.67
C ALA A 6 -21.87 11.70 -8.19
N ALA A 7 -23.21 11.81 -8.26
CA ALA A 7 -23.94 12.98 -7.79
C ALA A 7 -24.00 13.12 -6.25
N ASN A 8 -23.64 12.07 -5.49
CA ASN A 8 -23.61 12.10 -4.03
C ASN A 8 -22.39 11.31 -3.50
N PRO A 9 -21.17 11.78 -3.76
CA PRO A 9 -19.94 11.07 -3.41
C PRO A 9 -19.61 11.26 -1.92
N GLY A 10 -18.90 10.29 -1.32
CA GLY A 10 -18.28 10.51 -0.01
C GLY A 10 -17.02 11.37 -0.10
N LYS A 11 -16.55 11.97 0.99
CA LYS A 11 -15.21 12.59 1.03
C LYS A 11 -14.09 11.53 1.00
N SER A 12 -14.35 10.37 1.59
CA SER A 12 -13.43 9.23 1.67
C SER A 12 -14.21 7.93 1.90
N CYS A 13 -13.55 6.77 1.76
CA CYS A 13 -14.12 5.49 2.16
C CYS A 13 -14.54 5.49 3.64
N LYS A 14 -13.69 6.06 4.52
CA LYS A 14 -14.00 6.21 5.95
C LYS A 14 -15.24 7.07 6.20
N HIS A 15 -15.39 8.20 5.50
CA HIS A 15 -16.57 9.04 5.62
C HIS A 15 -17.87 8.31 5.23
N ILE A 16 -17.83 7.48 4.19
CA ILE A 16 -18.97 6.64 3.78
C ILE A 16 -19.31 5.62 4.86
N LEU A 17 -18.29 4.97 5.43
CA LEU A 17 -18.45 3.97 6.48
C LEU A 17 -19.06 4.58 7.75
N GLU A 18 -18.49 5.70 8.24
CA GLU A 18 -18.95 6.40 9.44
C GLU A 18 -20.36 7.00 9.28
N SER A 19 -20.78 7.27 8.04
CA SER A 19 -22.14 7.72 7.72
C SER A 19 -23.17 6.58 7.69
N ASN A 20 -22.79 5.33 7.99
CA ASN A 20 -23.64 4.14 7.89
C ASN A 20 -24.23 3.89 6.49
N ASP A 21 -23.58 4.38 5.45
CA ASP A 21 -24.01 4.21 4.05
C ASP A 21 -23.26 3.09 3.32
N SER A 22 -22.29 2.45 3.99
CA SER A 22 -21.57 1.27 3.48
C SER A 22 -22.49 0.07 3.26
N LYS A 23 -22.27 -0.65 2.15
CA LYS A 23 -22.87 -1.97 1.86
C LYS A 23 -21.82 -3.10 1.92
N GLY A 24 -20.65 -2.84 2.50
CA GLY A 24 -19.51 -3.76 2.51
C GLY A 24 -18.44 -3.36 1.49
N ASP A 25 -17.44 -4.22 1.30
CA ASP A 25 -16.32 -3.94 0.41
C ASP A 25 -16.77 -3.82 -1.04
N GLY A 26 -16.15 -2.92 -1.80
CA GLY A 26 -16.46 -2.77 -3.21
C GLY A 26 -16.29 -1.35 -3.74
N GLU A 27 -17.02 -1.07 -4.80
CA GLU A 27 -16.92 0.20 -5.52
C GLU A 27 -17.73 1.30 -4.83
N TYR A 28 -17.11 2.46 -4.66
CA TYR A 28 -17.76 3.67 -4.16
C TYR A 28 -17.30 4.89 -4.93
N TRP A 29 -18.09 5.95 -4.90
CA TRP A 29 -17.74 7.28 -5.40
C TRP A 29 -17.24 8.15 -4.27
N ILE A 30 -16.05 8.75 -4.46
CA ILE A 30 -15.52 9.75 -3.55
C ILE A 30 -15.16 11.04 -4.27
N ASP A 31 -15.25 12.18 -3.58
CA ASP A 31 -14.75 13.48 -4.01
C ASP A 31 -13.80 14.01 -2.92
N PRO A 32 -12.51 13.64 -2.97
CA PRO A 32 -11.52 14.06 -1.97
C PRO A 32 -11.34 15.58 -1.92
N GLU A 33 -11.56 16.28 -3.04
CA GLU A 33 -11.38 17.72 -3.13
C GLU A 33 -12.60 18.50 -2.61
N GLY A 34 -13.78 17.87 -2.64
CA GLY A 34 -15.05 18.53 -2.36
C GLY A 34 -15.42 19.60 -3.40
N LYS A 35 -14.99 19.41 -4.65
CA LYS A 35 -15.13 20.40 -5.74
C LYS A 35 -16.05 19.93 -6.87
N GLY A 36 -16.78 18.84 -6.69
CA GLY A 36 -17.69 18.30 -7.71
C GLY A 36 -16.98 17.48 -8.78
N ASN A 37 -15.79 16.95 -8.49
CA ASN A 37 -15.03 16.06 -9.37
C ASN A 37 -14.96 14.65 -8.76
N PRO A 38 -16.07 13.92 -8.65
CA PRO A 38 -16.08 12.59 -8.04
C PRO A 38 -15.29 11.59 -8.90
N LEU A 39 -14.68 10.61 -8.25
CA LEU A 39 -14.08 9.44 -8.88
C LEU A 39 -14.55 8.16 -8.22
N LYS A 40 -14.67 7.11 -9.02
CA LYS A 40 -14.96 5.77 -8.53
C LYS A 40 -13.69 5.13 -7.98
N VAL A 41 -13.78 4.49 -6.83
CA VAL A 41 -12.66 3.86 -6.11
C VAL A 41 -13.09 2.53 -5.51
N TYR A 42 -12.13 1.72 -5.09
CA TYR A 42 -12.38 0.55 -4.26
C TYR A 42 -12.19 0.88 -2.78
N CYS A 43 -13.20 0.56 -1.97
CA CYS A 43 -13.14 0.66 -0.52
C CYS A 43 -13.22 -0.72 0.13
N ASP A 44 -12.30 -1.00 1.05
CA ASP A 44 -12.44 -2.09 2.02
C ASP A 44 -13.09 -1.52 3.28
N MET A 45 -14.33 -1.95 3.52
CA MET A 45 -15.23 -1.47 4.55
C MET A 45 -15.32 -2.42 5.75
N LYS A 46 -14.61 -3.56 5.74
CA LYS A 46 -14.73 -4.59 6.77
C LYS A 46 -13.45 -4.82 7.56
N THR A 47 -12.31 -4.81 6.90
CA THR A 47 -11.05 -5.24 7.53
C THR A 47 -10.54 -4.19 8.51
N ASP A 48 -10.21 -4.61 9.73
CA ASP A 48 -9.70 -3.73 10.80
C ASP A 48 -10.58 -2.49 11.03
N GLY A 49 -11.90 -2.67 11.06
CA GLY A 49 -12.86 -1.58 11.22
C GLY A 49 -13.14 -0.78 9.94
N GLY A 50 -12.58 -1.17 8.79
CA GLY A 50 -12.97 -0.67 7.47
C GLY A 50 -12.58 0.79 7.16
N GLY A 51 -13.13 1.33 6.07
CA GLY A 51 -12.89 2.70 5.63
C GLY A 51 -11.59 2.87 4.85
N TRP A 52 -11.00 1.77 4.39
CA TRP A 52 -9.72 1.74 3.68
C TRP A 52 -9.93 2.03 2.20
N LEU A 53 -9.22 3.03 1.68
CA LEU A 53 -9.14 3.35 0.26
C LEU A 53 -7.98 2.59 -0.40
N LEU A 54 -8.24 1.83 -1.45
CA LEU A 54 -7.20 1.17 -2.25
C LEU A 54 -6.43 2.19 -3.10
N THR A 55 -5.11 2.28 -2.93
CA THR A 55 -4.25 3.22 -3.66
C THR A 55 -3.26 2.53 -4.59
N SER A 56 -3.05 1.22 -4.41
CA SER A 56 -2.28 0.39 -5.33
C SER A 56 -2.74 -1.06 -5.26
N ILE A 57 -2.82 -1.68 -6.43
CA ILE A 57 -3.08 -3.10 -6.60
C ILE A 57 -2.19 -3.66 -7.71
N PHE A 58 -1.47 -4.72 -7.39
CA PHE A 58 -0.93 -5.64 -8.37
C PHE A 58 -1.49 -7.02 -8.05
N GLU A 59 -2.17 -7.66 -8.99
CA GLU A 59 -2.72 -9.01 -8.85
C GLU A 59 -2.46 -9.82 -10.12
N VAL A 60 -2.05 -11.08 -9.95
CA VAL A 60 -1.69 -11.98 -11.05
C VAL A 60 -2.94 -12.70 -11.54
N ASP A 61 -3.33 -12.46 -12.79
CA ASP A 61 -4.56 -12.96 -13.42
C ASP A 61 -4.36 -14.29 -14.19
N SER A 62 -3.31 -14.35 -15.01
CA SER A 62 -2.80 -15.50 -15.77
C SER A 62 -1.73 -15.11 -16.81
N SER A 63 -1.53 -13.82 -17.09
CA SER A 63 -0.62 -13.39 -18.17
C SER A 63 0.85 -13.49 -17.75
N THR A 64 1.64 -14.25 -18.50
CA THR A 64 3.09 -14.41 -18.31
C THR A 64 3.89 -13.14 -18.58
N ALA A 65 3.32 -12.15 -19.25
CA ALA A 65 3.94 -10.85 -19.45
C ALA A 65 3.67 -9.96 -18.22
N LEU A 66 4.69 -9.73 -17.41
CA LEU A 66 4.68 -8.65 -16.42
C LEU A 66 4.50 -7.34 -17.19
N PRO A 67 3.39 -6.60 -17.04
CA PRO A 67 3.27 -5.29 -17.66
C PRO A 67 4.42 -4.41 -17.14
N ALA A 68 4.99 -3.59 -18.02
CA ALA A 68 5.86 -2.50 -17.59
C ALA A 68 5.06 -1.67 -16.57
N TRP A 69 5.57 -1.57 -15.35
CA TRP A 69 4.91 -0.74 -14.34
C TRP A 69 5.11 0.71 -14.75
N THR A 70 4.01 1.41 -15.04
CA THR A 70 4.01 2.85 -15.22
C THR A 70 3.30 3.44 -14.01
N GLY A 71 4.05 4.09 -13.13
CA GLY A 71 3.47 4.77 -11.98
C GLY A 71 2.54 5.87 -12.44
N GLU A 72 1.33 5.90 -11.88
CA GLU A 72 0.34 6.89 -12.24
C GLU A 72 0.67 8.23 -11.56
N PRO A 73 1.01 9.28 -12.34
CA PRO A 73 1.46 10.56 -11.80
C PRO A 73 0.36 11.36 -11.10
N SER A 74 -0.92 11.03 -11.29
CA SER A 74 -2.04 11.67 -10.59
C SER A 74 -2.67 10.76 -9.54
N TYR A 75 -3.12 11.31 -8.41
CA TYR A 75 -3.88 10.51 -7.46
C TYR A 75 -5.18 9.96 -8.06
N ARG A 76 -5.72 10.61 -9.10
CA ARG A 76 -6.95 10.17 -9.78
C ARG A 76 -6.80 8.79 -10.42
N GLY A 77 -5.57 8.37 -10.64
CA GLY A 77 -5.19 7.01 -11.00
C GLY A 77 -5.82 5.88 -10.21
N ILE A 78 -6.16 6.14 -8.94
CA ILE A 78 -6.79 5.15 -8.07
C ILE A 78 -8.13 4.65 -8.62
N SER A 79 -8.76 5.36 -9.57
CA SER A 79 -9.97 4.89 -10.26
C SER A 79 -9.74 3.76 -11.25
N GLN A 80 -8.49 3.46 -11.61
CA GLN A 80 -8.12 2.38 -12.53
C GLN A 80 -7.90 1.03 -11.82
N PHE A 81 -8.45 0.85 -10.62
CA PHE A 81 -8.24 -0.33 -9.78
C PHE A 81 -8.67 -1.65 -10.44
N THR A 82 -9.63 -1.61 -11.37
CA THR A 82 -10.13 -2.79 -12.11
C THR A 82 -9.09 -3.43 -13.02
N ASN A 83 -8.01 -2.70 -13.35
CA ASN A 83 -6.94 -3.21 -14.21
C ASN A 83 -5.96 -4.12 -13.44
N HIS A 84 -6.11 -4.25 -12.12
CA HIS A 84 -5.30 -5.10 -11.24
C HIS A 84 -3.79 -4.83 -11.29
N LYS A 85 -3.37 -3.73 -11.91
CA LYS A 85 -1.97 -3.37 -12.25
C LYS A 85 -1.75 -1.86 -12.02
N MET A 86 -2.34 -1.32 -10.96
CA MET A 86 -2.41 0.11 -10.67
C MET A 86 -1.55 0.48 -9.45
N GLY A 87 -0.84 1.61 -9.53
CA GLY A 87 -0.18 2.21 -8.39
C GLY A 87 0.16 3.66 -8.68
N ILE A 88 -0.12 4.55 -7.71
CA ILE A 88 0.18 5.97 -7.83
C ILE A 88 1.61 6.28 -7.39
N THR A 89 2.20 7.31 -7.99
CA THR A 89 3.54 7.80 -7.64
C THR A 89 3.59 8.44 -6.25
N LEU A 90 4.81 8.70 -5.74
CA LEU A 90 5.00 9.42 -4.47
C LEU A 90 4.39 10.82 -4.51
N SER A 91 4.58 11.53 -5.62
CA SER A 91 4.01 12.86 -5.83
C SER A 91 2.48 12.82 -5.86
N ALA A 92 1.88 11.82 -6.50
CA ALA A 92 0.44 11.59 -6.46
C ALA A 92 -0.07 11.24 -5.05
N MET A 93 0.65 10.41 -4.29
CA MET A 93 0.28 10.09 -2.91
C MET A 93 0.32 11.33 -2.00
N ARG A 94 1.30 12.20 -2.20
CA ARG A 94 1.40 13.50 -1.51
C ARG A 94 0.23 14.40 -1.84
N GLU A 95 -0.16 14.48 -3.11
CA GLU A 95 -1.35 15.21 -3.54
C GLU A 95 -2.63 14.64 -2.90
N LEU A 96 -2.81 13.31 -2.95
CA LEU A 96 -3.94 12.63 -2.32
C LEU A 96 -4.04 12.99 -0.85
N ARG A 97 -2.92 12.96 -0.11
CA ARG A 97 -2.92 13.24 1.33
C ARG A 97 -3.34 14.67 1.69
N ARG A 98 -3.10 15.63 0.78
CA ARG A 98 -3.55 17.02 0.95
C ARG A 98 -5.07 17.14 0.86
N HIS A 99 -5.72 16.27 0.08
CA HIS A 99 -7.17 16.24 -0.11
C HIS A 99 -7.86 15.31 0.89
N LEU A 100 -7.22 14.20 1.20
CA LEU A 100 -7.70 13.17 2.11
C LEU A 100 -6.64 13.02 3.20
N SER A 101 -6.87 13.62 4.37
CA SER A 101 -5.94 13.62 5.51
C SER A 101 -5.86 12.26 6.22
N PHE A 102 -5.52 11.21 5.48
CA PHE A 102 -5.32 9.87 6.02
C PHE A 102 -4.13 9.86 6.99
N THR A 103 -4.26 8.98 7.99
CA THR A 103 -3.33 8.85 9.13
C THR A 103 -2.84 7.43 9.29
N GLN A 104 -3.37 6.48 8.51
CA GLN A 104 -2.89 5.11 8.49
C GLN A 104 -2.68 4.62 7.06
N MET A 105 -1.72 3.70 6.92
CA MET A 105 -1.50 2.91 5.72
C MET A 105 -1.60 1.42 6.05
N ARG A 106 -2.01 0.62 5.07
CA ARG A 106 -2.06 -0.83 5.17
C ARG A 106 -1.35 -1.47 3.99
N PHE A 107 -0.46 -2.40 4.29
CA PHE A 107 0.33 -3.13 3.32
C PHE A 107 -0.07 -4.60 3.38
N HIS A 108 -0.58 -5.13 2.28
CA HIS A 108 -1.03 -6.51 2.19
C HIS A 108 -0.51 -7.16 0.91
N CYS A 109 0.38 -8.15 1.05
CA CYS A 109 0.75 -9.01 -0.06
C CYS A 109 0.65 -10.47 0.34
N SER A 110 0.38 -11.32 -0.64
CA SER A 110 0.35 -12.76 -0.48
C SER A 110 0.72 -13.44 -1.79
N LYS A 111 1.49 -14.53 -1.69
CA LYS A 111 1.69 -15.48 -2.78
C LYS A 111 1.02 -16.79 -2.40
N GLN A 112 0.34 -17.44 -3.34
CA GLN A 112 -0.39 -18.69 -3.07
C GLN A 112 0.52 -19.78 -2.51
N GLN A 113 1.77 -19.85 -2.99
CA GLN A 113 2.79 -20.81 -2.54
C GLN A 113 3.71 -20.24 -1.45
N GLY A 114 3.40 -19.06 -0.92
CA GLY A 114 4.25 -18.31 -0.01
C GLY A 114 3.57 -17.94 1.29
N ARG A 115 4.10 -16.88 1.91
CA ARG A 115 3.55 -16.29 3.13
C ARG A 115 2.76 -15.03 2.79
N THR A 116 1.91 -14.63 3.71
CA THR A 116 1.17 -13.38 3.70
C THR A 116 1.87 -12.38 4.60
N PHE A 117 2.30 -11.26 4.02
CA PHE A 117 2.69 -10.07 4.77
C PHE A 117 1.51 -9.11 4.81
N HIS A 118 0.94 -8.92 5.99
CA HIS A 118 -0.24 -8.07 6.18
C HIS A 118 -0.11 -7.23 7.45
N VAL A 119 0.13 -5.93 7.29
CA VAL A 119 0.33 -5.01 8.40
C VAL A 119 -0.39 -3.69 8.18
N THR A 120 -0.81 -3.06 9.28
CA THR A 120 -1.30 -1.67 9.31
C THR A 120 -0.31 -0.80 10.08
N THR A 121 -0.14 0.47 9.70
CA THR A 121 0.63 1.40 10.53
C THR A 121 -0.07 1.61 11.87
N ALA A 122 0.70 1.67 12.95
CA ALA A 122 0.17 1.90 14.28
C ALA A 122 -0.51 3.28 14.38
N ALA A 123 -1.58 3.39 15.17
CA ALA A 123 -2.26 4.67 15.42
C ALA A 123 -1.51 5.51 16.46
N ASN A 124 -0.25 5.81 16.18
CA ASN A 124 0.65 6.59 17.04
C ASN A 124 1.64 7.40 16.17
N SER A 125 2.53 8.16 16.80
CA SER A 125 3.53 8.98 16.09
C SER A 125 4.51 8.16 15.25
N SER A 126 4.86 6.94 15.67
CA SER A 126 5.72 6.04 14.89
C SER A 126 5.03 5.58 13.60
N GLY A 127 3.75 5.23 13.66
CA GLY A 127 2.97 4.90 12.45
C GLY A 127 2.75 6.11 11.55
N GLU A 128 2.47 7.29 12.12
CA GLU A 128 2.39 8.55 11.36
C GLU A 128 3.68 8.84 10.60
N ALA A 129 4.86 8.61 11.20
CA ALA A 129 6.15 8.78 10.51
C ALA A 129 6.26 7.91 9.24
N VAL A 130 5.65 6.71 9.25
CA VAL A 130 5.56 5.83 8.07
C VAL A 130 4.65 6.46 7.00
N VAL A 131 3.50 6.99 7.41
CA VAL A 131 2.58 7.68 6.50
C VAL A 131 3.26 8.90 5.87
N GLN A 132 3.97 9.73 6.64
CA GLN A 132 4.71 10.90 6.13
C GLN A 132 5.77 10.52 5.10
N TYR A 133 6.53 9.46 5.37
CA TYR A 133 7.58 8.97 4.48
C TYR A 133 7.01 8.48 3.14
N PHE A 134 5.93 7.70 3.18
CA PHE A 134 5.31 7.13 1.99
C PHE A 134 4.32 8.06 1.28
N SER A 135 3.92 9.17 1.92
CA SER A 135 3.17 10.26 1.30
C SER A 135 4.05 11.44 0.88
N GLY A 136 5.37 11.25 0.81
CA GLY A 136 6.31 12.25 0.28
C GLY A 136 6.44 13.54 1.11
N GLN A 137 6.06 13.51 2.39
CA GLN A 137 6.23 14.65 3.30
C GLN A 137 7.63 14.71 3.90
N THR A 138 8.34 13.57 3.95
CA THR A 138 9.72 13.49 4.42
C THR A 138 10.53 12.44 3.66
N ASN A 139 11.85 12.59 3.70
CA ASN A 139 12.81 11.59 3.23
C ASN A 139 13.52 10.85 4.37
N THR A 140 13.19 11.19 5.62
CA THR A 140 13.70 10.48 6.79
C THR A 140 13.10 9.09 6.84
N LEU A 141 13.96 8.07 6.89
CA LEU A 141 13.53 6.68 7.02
C LEU A 141 12.92 6.46 8.42
N PRO A 142 11.64 6.07 8.53
CA PRO A 142 11.00 5.86 9.82
C PRO A 142 11.43 4.54 10.44
N ASP A 143 11.39 4.46 11.78
CA ASP A 143 11.64 3.20 12.50
C ASP A 143 10.63 2.14 12.09
N SER A 144 11.10 0.90 11.96
CA SER A 144 10.26 -0.24 11.56
C SER A 144 9.50 -0.85 12.73
N CYS A 145 10.18 -1.16 13.83
CA CYS A 145 9.52 -1.72 15.01
C CYS A 145 8.64 -0.66 15.67
N LEU A 146 7.53 -1.10 16.29
CA LEU A 146 6.53 -0.25 16.96
C LEU A 146 5.72 0.68 16.03
N SER A 147 6.08 0.78 14.75
CA SER A 147 5.39 1.63 13.77
C SER A 147 4.22 0.93 13.06
N PHE A 148 4.04 -0.38 13.28
CA PHE A 148 3.00 -1.17 12.64
C PHE A 148 2.43 -2.24 13.56
N VAL A 149 1.23 -2.72 13.22
CA VAL A 149 0.54 -3.83 13.85
C VAL A 149 0.37 -4.94 12.81
N ARG A 150 0.62 -6.19 13.24
CA ARG A 150 0.42 -7.38 12.40
C ARG A 150 -1.06 -7.73 12.34
N MET A 151 -1.57 -7.96 11.14
CA MET A 151 -2.96 -8.40 10.94
C MET A 151 -3.09 -9.89 11.26
N LYS A 152 -4.32 -10.34 11.52
CA LYS A 152 -4.59 -11.71 12.01
C LYS A 152 -4.08 -12.81 11.07
N ASP A 153 -4.11 -12.55 9.77
CA ASP A 153 -3.70 -13.43 8.68
C ASP A 153 -2.21 -13.29 8.30
N ASP A 154 -1.46 -12.39 8.96
CA ASP A 154 -0.02 -12.26 8.75
C ASP A 154 0.75 -13.45 9.33
N ASN A 155 1.38 -14.22 8.44
CA ASN A 155 2.29 -15.30 8.81
C ASN A 155 3.72 -15.05 8.33
N SER A 156 4.02 -13.83 7.86
CA SER A 156 5.30 -13.47 7.29
C SER A 156 6.47 -13.54 8.29
N TYR A 157 7.67 -13.75 7.77
CA TYR A 157 8.91 -13.57 8.51
C TYR A 157 9.35 -12.11 8.51
N LEU A 158 9.09 -11.38 7.43
CA LEU A 158 9.38 -9.96 7.30
C LEU A 158 8.83 -9.18 8.50
N SER A 159 7.55 -9.36 8.86
CA SER A 159 6.93 -8.68 10.00
C SER A 159 7.54 -9.05 11.38
N ARG A 160 8.16 -10.23 11.51
CA ARG A 160 8.78 -10.69 12.76
C ARG A 160 10.18 -10.12 13.00
N TYR A 161 10.86 -9.69 11.94
CA TYR A 161 12.24 -9.21 11.99
C TYR A 161 12.35 -7.71 11.72
N CYS A 162 11.41 -6.90 12.22
CA CYS A 162 11.39 -5.44 12.01
C CYS A 162 12.74 -4.77 12.34
N ALA A 163 13.42 -5.18 13.41
CA ALA A 163 14.69 -4.59 13.84
C ALA A 163 15.81 -4.73 12.79
N ARG A 164 15.64 -5.64 11.84
CA ARG A 164 16.58 -5.92 10.75
C ARG A 164 16.15 -5.28 9.43
N TRP A 165 15.17 -4.39 9.44
CA TRP A 165 14.71 -3.78 8.19
C TRP A 165 15.65 -2.69 7.67
N GLY A 166 15.65 -2.53 6.36
CA GLY A 166 16.08 -1.28 5.73
C GLY A 166 17.56 -1.15 5.43
N ASN A 167 17.87 -0.05 4.75
CA ASN A 167 19.23 0.39 4.44
C ASN A 167 19.31 1.94 4.46
N ASN A 168 20.26 2.49 5.22
CA ASN A 168 20.42 3.94 5.41
C ASN A 168 21.47 4.58 4.47
N GLY A 169 21.88 3.87 3.42
CA GLY A 169 22.95 4.24 2.48
C GLY A 169 24.35 3.88 2.94
N LEU A 170 24.55 3.46 4.19
CA LEU A 170 25.84 3.06 4.76
C LEU A 170 25.83 1.58 5.16
N SER A 171 24.75 1.12 5.78
CA SER A 171 24.60 -0.25 6.27
C SER A 171 23.20 -0.83 6.00
N GLN A 172 23.13 -2.16 6.03
CA GLN A 172 21.89 -2.94 6.05
C GLN A 172 21.47 -3.25 7.49
N PHE A 173 20.23 -3.70 7.69
CA PHE A 173 19.70 -4.12 8.99
C PHE A 173 19.62 -2.99 10.03
N VAL A 174 19.13 -1.83 9.60
CA VAL A 174 19.15 -0.58 10.38
C VAL A 174 17.86 -0.33 11.19
N GLY A 175 16.91 -1.26 11.17
CA GLY A 175 15.62 -1.12 11.86
C GLY A 175 14.74 -0.01 11.26
N LYS A 176 14.81 0.21 9.94
CA LYS A 176 14.07 1.28 9.26
C LYS A 176 13.22 0.74 8.12
N TRP A 177 12.10 1.42 7.83
CA TRP A 177 11.41 1.23 6.54
C TRP A 177 12.25 1.76 5.39
N GLY A 178 12.12 1.13 4.22
CA GLY A 178 12.69 1.65 2.99
C GLY A 178 14.20 1.51 2.85
N HIS A 179 14.69 2.03 1.73
CA HIS A 179 16.09 2.05 1.35
C HIS A 179 16.46 3.48 0.92
N LYS A 180 17.53 4.07 1.48
CA LYS A 180 17.92 5.47 1.22
C LYS A 180 18.06 5.80 -0.28
N ASN A 181 18.70 4.91 -1.02
CA ASN A 181 18.90 5.07 -2.47
C ASN A 181 17.64 4.80 -3.33
N LYS A 182 16.50 4.48 -2.71
CA LYS A 182 15.21 4.23 -3.37
C LYS A 182 14.19 5.31 -3.04
N ALA A 183 14.64 6.53 -2.74
CA ALA A 183 13.78 7.66 -2.41
C ALA A 183 13.02 8.28 -3.60
N GLY A 184 12.97 7.63 -4.77
CA GLY A 184 12.27 8.17 -5.94
C GLY A 184 10.74 8.06 -5.86
N GLU A 185 10.09 8.35 -6.99
CA GLU A 185 8.62 8.26 -7.17
C GLU A 185 8.06 6.86 -6.92
N THR A 186 8.90 5.83 -6.91
CA THR A 186 8.52 4.42 -6.77
C THR A 186 8.83 3.83 -5.39
N ARG A 187 9.22 4.64 -4.39
CA ARG A 187 9.67 4.14 -3.07
C ARG A 187 8.65 3.26 -2.32
N LEU A 188 7.37 3.41 -2.64
CA LEU A 188 6.26 2.58 -2.12
C LEU A 188 6.30 1.13 -2.61
N TYR A 189 7.10 0.87 -3.64
CA TYR A 189 7.10 -0.37 -4.43
C TYR A 189 8.49 -1.00 -4.55
N ASP A 190 9.56 -0.26 -4.25
CA ASP A 190 10.95 -0.71 -4.32
C ASP A 190 11.57 -0.76 -2.90
N HIS A 191 11.65 -1.96 -2.33
CA HIS A 191 12.17 -2.20 -0.96
C HIS A 191 11.38 -1.47 0.15
N THR A 192 10.05 -1.48 0.06
CA THR A 192 9.15 -0.83 1.04
C THR A 192 9.43 -1.30 2.47
N ALA A 193 9.41 -2.62 2.66
CA ALA A 193 9.83 -3.31 3.88
C ALA A 193 10.72 -4.48 3.43
N PHE A 194 11.92 -4.63 4.00
CA PHE A 194 12.79 -5.74 3.63
C PHE A 194 13.84 -6.03 4.70
N VAL A 195 14.22 -7.30 4.80
CA VAL A 195 15.44 -7.77 5.45
C VAL A 195 16.41 -8.17 4.35
N ALA A 196 17.57 -7.52 4.32
CA ALA A 196 18.54 -7.71 3.24
C ALA A 196 18.88 -9.19 3.01
N ASN A 197 18.86 -9.59 1.74
CA ASN A 197 19.11 -10.96 1.26
C ASN A 197 18.17 -12.04 1.79
N GLN A 198 17.02 -11.69 2.38
CA GLN A 198 16.10 -12.66 3.01
C GLN A 198 14.63 -12.48 2.59
N TYR A 199 14.00 -11.37 2.96
CA TYR A 199 12.56 -11.17 2.81
C TYR A 199 12.28 -9.77 2.30
N HIS A 200 11.45 -9.62 1.28
CA HIS A 200 11.22 -8.33 0.63
C HIS A 200 9.74 -8.10 0.33
N TRP A 201 9.32 -6.85 0.45
CA TRP A 201 8.19 -6.28 -0.27
C TRP A 201 8.73 -5.55 -1.50
N MET A 202 8.39 -6.01 -2.70
CA MET A 202 8.81 -5.37 -3.94
C MET A 202 7.88 -5.65 -5.10
N THR A 203 7.48 -4.61 -5.84
CA THR A 203 6.64 -4.69 -7.03
C THR A 203 7.17 -3.90 -8.23
N THR A 204 8.45 -3.51 -8.22
CA THR A 204 9.11 -2.79 -9.33
C THR A 204 10.35 -3.53 -9.84
N SER A 205 10.97 -2.98 -10.89
CA SER A 205 12.27 -3.45 -11.41
C SER A 205 12.27 -4.93 -11.84
N GLY A 206 11.15 -5.39 -12.42
CA GLY A 206 10.98 -6.78 -12.86
C GLY A 206 10.87 -7.79 -11.71
N LYS A 207 10.80 -7.34 -10.46
CA LYS A 207 10.74 -8.19 -9.28
C LYS A 207 9.35 -8.11 -8.64
N ARG A 208 8.87 -9.24 -8.16
CA ARG A 208 7.60 -9.40 -7.46
C ARG A 208 7.85 -10.26 -6.23
N LEU A 209 8.16 -9.59 -5.13
CA LEU A 209 8.56 -10.23 -3.89
C LEU A 209 7.58 -9.89 -2.78
N CYS A 210 7.14 -10.92 -2.07
CA CYS A 210 6.27 -10.84 -0.91
C CYS A 210 6.81 -11.80 0.15
N ASP A 211 7.54 -11.25 1.11
CA ASP A 211 8.18 -12.01 2.19
C ASP A 211 9.10 -13.14 1.68
N ASP A 212 9.67 -12.96 0.49
CA ASP A 212 10.65 -13.85 -0.14
C ASP A 212 11.83 -13.03 -0.69
N LYS A 213 12.74 -13.70 -1.41
CA LYS A 213 13.93 -13.08 -2.01
C LYS A 213 14.13 -13.57 -3.43
N ASN A 214 14.94 -12.84 -4.17
CA ASN A 214 15.53 -13.35 -5.39
C ASN A 214 16.47 -14.55 -5.11
N GLY A 215 16.64 -15.41 -6.11
CA GLY A 215 17.52 -16.59 -6.04
C GLY A 215 16.76 -17.84 -5.57
N ASP A 216 17.43 -18.68 -4.78
CA ASP A 216 16.99 -20.07 -4.51
C ASP A 216 15.64 -20.22 -3.79
N THR A 217 15.18 -19.17 -3.12
CA THR A 217 13.87 -19.17 -2.45
C THR A 217 12.89 -18.20 -3.12
N PHE A 218 13.13 -17.86 -4.39
CA PHE A 218 12.18 -17.09 -5.19
C PHE A 218 10.95 -17.95 -5.43
N ILE A 219 9.79 -17.43 -5.03
CA ILE A 219 8.51 -18.09 -5.28
C ILE A 219 7.98 -17.60 -6.62
N THR A 220 7.85 -18.52 -7.57
CA THR A 220 7.28 -18.25 -8.89
C THR A 220 5.86 -17.71 -8.76
N LEU A 221 5.54 -16.72 -9.59
CA LEU A 221 4.23 -16.11 -9.57
C LEU A 221 3.14 -17.09 -10.00
N SER A 222 2.03 -17.05 -9.28
CA SER A 222 0.85 -17.85 -9.55
C SER A 222 -0.40 -16.98 -9.60
N LYS A 223 -1.42 -17.45 -10.31
CA LYS A 223 -2.72 -16.76 -10.37
C LYS A 223 -3.25 -16.54 -8.94
N GLY A 224 -3.64 -15.31 -8.65
CA GLY A 224 -4.12 -14.90 -7.32
C GLY A 224 -3.03 -14.40 -6.38
N ASP A 225 -1.76 -14.36 -6.78
CA ASP A 225 -0.74 -13.61 -6.04
C ASP A 225 -1.05 -12.11 -6.12
N PHE A 226 -0.88 -11.38 -5.02
CA PHE A 226 -1.20 -9.95 -4.99
C PHE A 226 -0.35 -9.10 -4.05
N TRP A 227 -0.36 -7.79 -4.31
CA TRP A 227 0.19 -6.72 -3.50
C TRP A 227 -0.79 -5.56 -3.53
N LYS A 228 -1.24 -5.14 -2.35
CA LYS A 228 -2.26 -4.10 -2.19
C LYS A 228 -1.81 -3.12 -1.12
N ILE A 229 -1.96 -1.83 -1.42
CA ILE A 229 -1.70 -0.74 -0.47
C ILE A 229 -2.99 0.05 -0.31
N PHE A 230 -3.33 0.33 0.95
CA PHE A 230 -4.50 1.11 1.30
C PHE A 230 -4.15 2.26 2.23
N VAL A 231 -5.01 3.29 2.25
CA VAL A 231 -4.92 4.44 3.17
C VAL A 231 -6.26 4.68 3.88
N ARG A 232 -6.20 5.24 5.10
CA ARG A 232 -7.38 5.57 5.91
C ARG A 232 -7.16 6.79 6.80
#